data_AF-A0A925FVS0-F1
#
_entry.id   AF-A0A925FVS0-F1
#
_cell.length_a   1.000
_cell.length_b   1.000
_cell.length_c   1.000
_cell.angle_alpha   90.00
_cell.angle_beta   90.00
_cell.angle_gamma   90.00
#
_symmetry.space_group_name_H-M   'P 1'
#
loop_
_entity.id
_entity.type
_entity.pdbx_description
1 polymer ?
#
loop_
_entity_poly.entity_id
_entity_poly.type
_entity_poly.pdbx_seq_one_letter_code
_entity_poly.pdbx_strand_id
1 'polypeptide(L)'
;MTLKIKLYIAAGLAVLVLVIGSYVLSNYKISKLQKAADAAKQNADKAAAVADAKELEAGQYKQKTIYLEQKIAEIQAIARKQDEELEKFNINTAAARSDVERARRIRSITSTAGELCAKLAELGHPCE
;
A
#
# COMPACT_ATOMS: atom_id res chain seq x y z
N MET A 1 52.84 -49.71 60.20
CA MET A 1 51.39 -49.63 59.87
C MET A 1 50.92 -50.98 59.36
N THR A 2 49.89 -51.55 59.98
CA THR A 2 49.26 -52.82 59.56
C THR A 2 48.54 -52.66 58.22
N LEU A 3 48.54 -53.72 57.40
CA LEU A 3 47.97 -53.75 56.04
C LEU A 3 46.50 -53.30 55.99
N LYS A 4 45.73 -53.60 57.05
CA LYS A 4 44.35 -53.16 57.25
C LYS A 4 44.21 -51.62 57.27
N ILE A 5 45.14 -50.91 57.91
CA ILE A 5 45.10 -49.44 58.02
C ILE A 5 45.33 -48.80 56.65
N LYS A 6 46.24 -49.36 55.84
CA LYS A 6 46.48 -48.89 54.47
C LYS A 6 45.25 -49.06 53.58
N LEU A 7 44.54 -50.18 53.71
CA LEU A 7 43.30 -50.44 52.97
C LEU A 7 42.17 -49.47 53.34
N TYR A 8 41.99 -49.17 54.63
CA TYR A 8 40.98 -48.21 55.06
C TYR A 8 41.28 -46.78 54.56
N ILE A 9 42.54 -46.35 54.60
CA ILE A 9 42.93 -45.04 54.08
C ILE A 9 42.72 -44.96 52.56
N ALA A 10 43.09 -46.02 51.83
CA ALA A 10 42.88 -46.09 50.38
C ALA A 10 41.38 -46.06 50.00
N ALA A 11 40.54 -46.80 50.74
CA ALA A 11 39.09 -46.79 50.54
C ALA A 11 38.47 -45.41 50.83
N GLY A 12 38.92 -44.75 51.91
CA GLY A 12 38.46 -43.40 52.26
C GLY A 12 38.81 -42.35 51.18
N LEU A 13 40.04 -42.39 50.66
CA LEU A 13 40.46 -41.50 49.57
C LEU A 13 39.69 -41.74 48.27
N ALA A 14 39.41 -42.99 47.92
CA ALA A 14 38.66 -43.33 46.71
C ALA A 14 37.22 -42.78 46.75
N VAL A 15 36.54 -42.90 47.90
CA VAL A 15 35.20 -42.33 48.09
C VAL A 15 35.23 -40.80 47.99
N LEU A 16 36.25 -40.17 48.57
CA LEU A 16 36.38 -38.71 48.58
C LEU A 16 36.62 -38.13 47.18
N VAL A 17 37.42 -38.82 46.35
CA VAL A 17 37.62 -38.45 44.94
C VAL A 17 36.34 -38.62 44.12
N LEU A 18 35.54 -39.67 44.35
CA LEU A 18 34.27 -39.87 43.66
C LEU A 18 33.23 -38.79 44.01
N VAL A 19 33.16 -38.37 45.27
CA VAL A 19 32.25 -37.31 45.72
C VAL A 19 32.65 -35.95 45.14
N ILE A 20 33.94 -35.60 45.16
CA ILE A 20 34.42 -34.34 44.58
C ILE A 20 34.24 -34.34 43.05
N GLY A 21 34.59 -35.44 42.39
CA GLY A 21 34.47 -35.57 40.93
C GLY A 21 33.02 -35.42 40.43
N SER A 22 32.06 -36.02 41.14
CA SER A 22 30.63 -35.89 40.81
C SER A 22 30.10 -34.47 41.04
N TYR A 23 30.53 -33.79 42.10
CA TYR A 23 30.14 -32.41 42.38
C TYR A 23 30.68 -31.42 41.32
N VAL A 24 31.94 -31.57 40.90
CA VAL A 24 32.55 -30.75 39.85
C VAL A 24 31.86 -30.95 38.50
N LEU A 25 31.56 -32.21 38.13
CA LEU A 25 30.84 -32.52 36.89
C LEU A 25 29.41 -31.94 36.89
N SER A 26 28.73 -31.99 38.04
CA SER A 26 27.39 -31.42 38.21
C SER A 26 27.43 -29.89 38.05
N ASN A 27 28.33 -29.21 38.75
CA ASN A 27 28.47 -27.75 38.67
C ASN A 27 28.86 -27.28 37.27
N TYR A 28 29.71 -28.04 36.56
CA TYR A 28 30.05 -27.73 35.18
C TYR A 28 28.83 -27.84 34.24
N LYS A 29 28.02 -28.89 34.39
CA LYS A 29 26.76 -29.05 33.63
C LYS A 29 25.76 -27.94 33.95
N ILE A 30 25.60 -27.58 35.22
CA ILE A 30 24.70 -26.49 35.66
C ILE A 30 25.18 -25.15 35.06
N SER A 31 26.47 -24.85 35.13
CA SER A 31 27.02 -23.62 34.54
C SER A 31 26.84 -23.58 33.02
N LYS A 32 27.03 -24.72 32.34
CA LYS A 32 26.78 -24.82 30.89
C LYS A 32 25.30 -24.59 30.56
N LEU A 33 24.39 -25.14 31.35
CA LEU A 33 22.95 -24.95 31.17
C LEU A 33 22.52 -23.50 31.48
N GLN A 34 23.07 -22.87 32.51
CA GLN A 34 22.83 -21.44 32.79
C GLN A 34 23.29 -20.57 31.63
N LYS A 35 24.51 -20.77 31.13
CA LYS A 35 25.00 -20.02 29.95
C LYS A 35 24.13 -20.24 28.72
N ALA A 36 23.64 -21.46 28.51
CA ALA A 36 22.73 -21.76 27.41
C ALA A 36 21.37 -21.08 27.59
N ALA A 37 20.84 -21.06 28.82
CA ALA A 37 19.59 -20.36 29.16
C ALA A 37 19.73 -18.85 29.00
N ASP A 38 20.84 -18.25 29.46
CA ASP A 38 21.13 -16.83 29.32
C ASP A 38 21.27 -16.45 27.84
N ALA A 39 21.96 -17.27 27.04
CA ALA A 39 22.08 -17.07 25.61
C ALA A 39 20.72 -17.19 24.90
N ALA A 40 19.89 -18.17 25.28
CA ALA A 40 18.54 -18.32 24.75
C ALA A 40 17.66 -17.12 25.10
N LYS A 41 17.76 -16.61 26.33
CA LYS A 41 17.03 -15.41 26.78
C LYS A 41 17.46 -14.18 25.99
N GLN A 42 18.77 -13.95 25.83
CA GLN A 42 19.27 -12.84 25.01
C GLN A 42 18.81 -12.93 23.55
N ASN A 43 18.75 -14.13 22.98
CA ASN A 43 18.25 -14.32 21.63
C ASN A 43 16.73 -14.05 21.53
N ALA A 44 15.97 -14.47 22.54
CA ALA A 44 14.54 -14.17 22.63
C ALA A 44 14.29 -12.65 22.75
N ASP A 45 15.05 -11.96 23.61
CA ASP A 45 14.93 -10.50 23.79
C ASP A 45 15.28 -9.75 22.50
N LYS A 46 16.31 -10.19 21.77
CA LYS A 46 16.65 -9.63 20.45
C LYS A 46 15.55 -9.88 19.42
N ALA A 47 14.98 -11.09 19.39
CA ALA A 47 13.90 -11.43 18.47
C ALA A 47 12.64 -10.62 18.77
N ALA A 48 12.31 -10.41 20.05
CA ALA A 48 11.21 -9.56 20.49
C ALA A 48 11.42 -8.11 20.03
N ALA A 49 12.61 -7.53 20.26
CA ALA A 49 12.91 -6.17 19.81
C ALA A 49 12.81 -6.00 18.28
N VAL A 50 13.25 -7.02 17.51
CA VAL A 50 13.10 -7.02 16.05
C VAL A 50 11.63 -7.13 15.64
N ALA A 51 10.85 -7.96 16.32
CA ALA A 51 9.42 -8.10 16.08
C ALA A 51 8.70 -6.77 16.33
N ASP A 52 8.94 -6.11 17.47
CA ASP A 52 8.34 -4.82 17.81
C ASP A 52 8.68 -3.74 16.76
N ALA A 53 9.94 -3.70 16.31
CA ALA A 53 10.37 -2.77 15.26
C ALA A 53 9.63 -3.05 13.93
N LYS A 54 9.43 -4.32 13.59
CA LYS A 54 8.70 -4.74 12.38
C LYS A 54 7.20 -4.47 12.47
N GLU A 55 6.59 -4.63 13.64
CA GLU A 55 5.20 -4.26 13.87
C GLU A 55 4.98 -2.75 13.71
N LEU A 56 5.91 -1.95 14.23
CA LEU A 56 5.87 -0.49 14.08
C LEU A 56 6.03 -0.07 12.61
N GLU A 57 6.98 -0.67 11.90
CA GLU A 57 7.20 -0.46 10.46
C GLU A 57 5.94 -0.86 9.64
N ALA A 58 5.34 -2.01 9.95
CA ALA A 58 4.10 -2.46 9.31
C ALA A 58 2.93 -1.50 9.58
N GLY A 59 2.83 -0.95 10.79
CA GLY A 59 1.86 0.08 11.14
C GLY A 59 2.01 1.35 10.30
N GLN A 60 3.24 1.83 10.11
CA GLN A 60 3.54 2.99 9.27
C GLN A 60 3.19 2.74 7.80
N TYR A 61 3.55 1.56 7.26
CA TYR A 61 3.19 1.21 5.89
C TYR A 61 1.67 1.14 5.71
N LYS A 62 0.94 0.54 6.66
CA LYS A 62 -0.54 0.49 6.60
C LYS A 62 -1.16 1.88 6.51
N GLN A 63 -0.69 2.83 7.33
CA GLN A 63 -1.18 4.22 7.27
C GLN A 63 -0.86 4.88 5.93
N LYS A 64 0.36 4.67 5.42
CA LYS A 64 0.77 5.20 4.11
C LYS A 64 -0.06 4.62 2.97
N THR A 65 -0.37 3.33 3.01
CA THR A 65 -1.23 2.66 2.03
C THR A 65 -2.63 3.28 2.03
N ILE A 66 -3.24 3.43 3.21
CA ILE A 66 -4.57 4.05 3.32
C ILE A 66 -4.57 5.47 2.75
N TYR A 67 -3.55 6.27 3.08
CA TYR A 67 -3.42 7.63 2.54
C TYR A 67 -3.29 7.65 1.02
N LEU A 68 -2.48 6.75 0.45
CA LEU A 68 -2.29 6.66 -1.00
C LEU A 68 -3.57 6.17 -1.70
N GLU A 69 -4.28 5.20 -1.13
CA GLU A 69 -5.57 4.75 -1.64
C GLU A 69 -6.60 5.87 -1.67
N GLN A 70 -6.67 6.68 -0.60
CA GLN A 70 -7.52 7.88 -0.58
C GLN A 70 -7.14 8.87 -1.68
N LYS A 71 -5.85 9.13 -1.87
CA LYS A 71 -5.37 10.04 -2.94
C LYS A 71 -5.70 9.51 -4.33
N ILE A 72 -5.58 8.21 -4.56
CA ILE A 72 -5.96 7.59 -5.84
C ILE A 72 -7.47 7.76 -6.05
N ALA A 73 -8.29 7.51 -5.03
CA ALA A 73 -9.75 7.68 -5.12
C ALA A 73 -10.14 9.14 -5.41
N GLU A 74 -9.49 10.12 -4.77
CA GLU A 74 -9.66 11.55 -5.04
C GLU A 74 -9.32 11.87 -6.51
N ILE A 75 -8.17 11.42 -7.01
CA ILE A 75 -7.75 11.65 -8.40
C ILE A 75 -8.75 11.04 -9.38
N GLN A 76 -9.21 9.81 -9.14
CA GLN A 76 -10.22 9.16 -9.98
C GLN A 76 -11.57 9.88 -9.95
N ALA A 77 -11.96 10.46 -8.81
CA ALA A 77 -13.17 11.26 -8.72
C ALA A 77 -13.05 12.58 -9.49
N ILE A 78 -11.88 13.24 -9.44
CA ILE A 78 -11.59 14.44 -10.22
C ILE A 78 -11.59 14.11 -11.71
N ALA A 79 -10.92 13.03 -12.13
CA ALA A 79 -10.87 12.61 -13.52
C ALA A 79 -12.28 12.35 -14.09
N ARG A 80 -13.14 11.64 -13.35
CA ARG A 80 -14.54 11.42 -13.76
C ARG A 80 -15.31 12.73 -13.94
N LYS A 81 -15.15 13.69 -13.02
CA LYS A 81 -15.79 15.01 -13.17
C LYS A 81 -15.29 15.75 -14.40
N GLN A 82 -13.99 15.69 -14.69
CA GLN A 82 -13.41 16.29 -15.89
C GLN A 82 -13.94 15.63 -17.17
N ASP A 83 -14.07 14.31 -17.19
CA ASP A 83 -14.65 13.58 -18.32
C ASP A 83 -16.10 13.99 -18.57
N GLU A 84 -16.91 14.09 -17.51
CA GLU A 84 -18.30 14.58 -17.58
C GLU A 84 -18.39 16.03 -18.08
N GLU A 85 -17.48 16.90 -17.64
CA GLU A 85 -17.41 18.29 -18.13
C GLU A 85 -17.01 18.35 -19.61
N LEU A 86 -16.03 17.56 -20.02
CA LEU A 86 -15.61 17.46 -21.42
C LEU A 86 -16.74 16.95 -22.32
N GLU A 87 -17.51 15.95 -21.87
CA GLU A 87 -18.68 15.46 -22.59
C GLU A 87 -19.73 16.56 -22.79
N LYS A 88 -20.04 17.32 -21.73
CA LYS A 88 -20.95 18.49 -21.82
C LYS A 88 -20.45 19.54 -22.80
N PHE A 89 -19.14 19.86 -22.76
CA PHE A 89 -18.56 20.80 -23.72
C PHE A 89 -18.66 20.30 -25.16
N ASN A 90 -18.46 19.00 -25.39
CA ASN A 90 -18.57 18.41 -26.72
C ASN A 90 -20.01 18.50 -27.25
N ILE A 91 -21.01 18.15 -26.43
CA ILE A 91 -22.43 18.28 -26.77
C ILE A 91 -22.79 19.73 -27.11
N ASN A 92 -22.40 20.68 -26.25
CA ASN A 92 -22.67 22.10 -26.46
C ASN A 92 -22.00 22.63 -27.74
N THR A 93 -20.77 22.20 -28.02
CA THR A 93 -20.04 22.60 -29.24
C THR A 93 -20.70 22.02 -30.48
N ALA A 94 -21.14 20.76 -30.43
CA ALA A 94 -21.86 20.13 -31.54
C ALA A 94 -23.21 20.82 -31.81
N ALA A 95 -23.96 21.16 -30.76
CA ALA A 95 -25.21 21.93 -30.86
C ALA A 95 -24.95 23.32 -31.49
N ALA A 96 -23.96 24.06 -30.98
CA ALA A 96 -23.60 25.36 -31.53
C ALA A 96 -23.18 25.29 -33.01
N ARG A 97 -22.44 24.25 -33.43
CA ARG A 97 -22.12 24.03 -34.84
C ARG A 97 -23.37 23.77 -35.68
N SER A 98 -24.29 22.95 -35.19
CA SER A 98 -25.56 22.66 -35.86
C SER A 98 -26.41 23.92 -36.04
N ASP A 99 -26.47 24.77 -35.01
CA ASP A 99 -27.21 26.04 -35.05
C ASP A 99 -26.60 27.02 -36.05
N VAL A 100 -25.26 27.14 -36.09
CA VAL A 100 -24.56 27.95 -37.09
C VAL A 100 -24.81 27.43 -38.50
N GLU A 101 -24.77 26.12 -38.73
CA GLU A 101 -25.10 25.53 -40.03
C GLU A 101 -26.55 25.79 -40.43
N ARG A 102 -27.50 25.64 -39.49
CA ARG A 102 -28.91 25.93 -39.72
C ARG A 102 -29.12 27.40 -40.06
N ALA A 103 -28.53 28.31 -39.31
CA ALA A 103 -28.58 29.75 -39.58
C ALA A 103 -27.95 30.09 -40.94
N ARG A 104 -26.83 29.43 -41.31
CA ARG A 104 -26.21 29.58 -42.62
C ARG A 104 -27.12 29.09 -43.75
N ARG A 105 -27.81 27.96 -43.58
CA ARG A 105 -28.79 27.46 -44.56
C ARG A 105 -29.97 28.39 -44.71
N ILE A 106 -30.52 28.91 -43.61
CA ILE A 106 -31.61 29.91 -43.65
C ILE A 106 -31.13 31.17 -44.38
N ARG A 107 -29.91 31.65 -44.09
CA ARG A 107 -29.32 32.80 -44.77
C ARG A 107 -28.96 32.53 -46.23
N SER A 108 -28.72 31.28 -46.63
CA SER A 108 -28.48 30.90 -48.03
C SER A 108 -29.75 30.61 -48.81
N ILE A 109 -30.91 30.51 -48.15
CA ILE A 109 -32.22 30.73 -48.81
C ILE A 109 -32.40 32.24 -48.98
N THR A 110 -31.41 32.89 -49.58
CA THR A 110 -31.61 34.15 -50.25
C THR A 110 -32.28 33.75 -51.55
N SER A 111 -33.62 33.65 -51.54
CA SER A 111 -34.36 33.80 -52.78
C SER A 111 -33.77 35.04 -53.45
N THR A 112 -33.16 34.86 -54.62
CA THR A 112 -32.48 35.98 -55.28
C THR A 112 -33.49 37.11 -55.45
N ALA A 113 -33.06 38.38 -55.48
CA ALA A 113 -33.99 39.50 -55.66
C ALA A 113 -34.92 39.28 -56.87
N GLY A 114 -34.41 38.62 -57.92
CA GLY A 114 -35.21 38.17 -59.07
C GLY A 114 -36.28 37.11 -58.77
N GLU A 115 -36.00 36.12 -57.92
CA GLU A 115 -37.01 35.11 -57.51
C GLU A 115 -38.09 35.70 -56.58
N LEU A 116 -37.72 36.66 -55.73
CA LEU A 116 -38.68 37.41 -54.91
C LEU A 116 -39.57 38.30 -55.79
N CYS A 117 -38.96 38.97 -56.76
CA CYS A 117 -39.69 39.79 -57.73
C CYS A 117 -40.61 38.98 -58.63
N ALA A 118 -40.19 37.79 -59.08
CA ALA A 118 -41.04 36.90 -59.86
C ALA A 118 -42.30 36.49 -59.06
N LYS A 119 -42.14 36.13 -57.77
CA LYS A 119 -43.27 35.80 -56.90
C LYS A 119 -44.17 37.00 -56.57
N LEU A 120 -43.60 38.19 -56.44
CA LEU A 120 -44.37 39.43 -56.23
C LEU A 120 -45.16 39.82 -57.47
N ALA A 121 -44.59 39.61 -58.66
CA ALA A 121 -45.26 39.83 -59.93
C ALA A 121 -46.42 38.85 -60.14
N GLU A 122 -46.28 37.58 -59.75
CA GLU A 122 -47.39 36.60 -59.73
C GLU A 122 -48.54 37.02 -58.80
N LEU A 123 -48.24 37.79 -57.75
CA LEU A 123 -49.23 38.36 -56.82
C LEU A 123 -49.75 39.74 -57.26
N GLY A 124 -49.34 40.25 -58.42
CA GLY A 124 -49.84 41.49 -59.01
C GLY A 124 -49.08 42.76 -58.62
N HIS A 125 -47.92 42.63 -57.97
CA HIS A 125 -47.07 43.79 -57.63
C HIS A 125 -45.89 43.88 -58.60
N PRO A 126 -45.74 44.97 -59.38
CA PRO A 126 -44.59 45.14 -60.25
C PRO A 126 -43.32 45.36 -59.41
N CYS A 127 -42.24 44.65 -59.77
CA CYS A 127 -40.90 44.96 -59.31
C CYS A 127 -40.24 45.88 -60.34
N GLU A 128 -39.77 47.05 -59.89
CA GLU A 128 -38.88 47.95 -60.64
C GLU A 128 -37.43 47.79 -60.18
#